data_AF-A0ABD1MNN9-F1
#
_entry.id   AF-A0ABD1MNN9-F1
#
_cell.length_a   1.000
_cell.length_b   1.000
_cell.length_c   1.000
_cell.angle_alpha   90.00
_cell.angle_beta   90.00
_cell.angle_gamma   90.00
#
_symmetry.space_group_name_H-M   'P 1'
#
loop_
_entity.id
_entity.type
_entity.pdbx_description
1 polymer ?
#
loop_
_entity_poly.entity_id
_entity_poly.type
_entity_poly.pdbx_seq_one_letter_code
_entity_poly.pdbx_strand_id
1 'polypeptide(L)'
;MSEAQPQSSTMDPYDFMKIKLNPDGRSLTRHYVVPMVPPTPDPTPDSPALSKDIPLNAAAGTSLRLFLPHPTPPTSSPSSPTSTAAASSSTAPPPSSSTPPAQPSPPPSPPSSPP
;
A
#
# COMPACT_ATOMS: atom_id res chain seq x y z
N MET A 1 -52.63 19.97 21.73
CA MET A 1 -51.75 18.81 21.97
C MET A 1 -50.33 19.33 21.83
N SER A 2 -49.55 19.34 22.90
CA SER A 2 -48.15 19.80 22.88
C SER A 2 -47.27 18.60 22.61
N GLU A 3 -46.62 18.56 21.45
CA GLU A 3 -45.67 17.50 21.10
C GLU A 3 -44.35 17.75 21.83
N ALA A 4 -43.93 16.79 22.68
CA ALA A 4 -42.67 16.87 23.39
C ALA A 4 -41.52 16.61 22.42
N GLN A 5 -40.68 17.63 22.20
CA GLN A 5 -39.45 17.51 21.42
C GLN A 5 -38.55 16.45 22.06
N PRO A 6 -38.10 15.42 21.32
CA PRO A 6 -37.23 14.39 21.89
C PRO A 6 -35.93 15.06 22.37
N GLN A 7 -35.62 14.88 23.64
CA GLN A 7 -34.37 15.32 24.24
C GLN A 7 -33.23 14.46 23.67
N SER A 8 -32.74 14.84 22.48
CA SER A 8 -31.54 14.25 21.92
C SER A 8 -30.36 14.69 22.77
N SER A 9 -29.67 13.73 23.37
CA SER A 9 -28.37 13.91 24.03
C SER A 9 -27.52 14.90 23.22
N THR A 10 -27.33 16.09 23.78
CA THR A 10 -27.04 17.33 23.06
C THR A 10 -25.54 17.46 22.76
N MET A 11 -24.98 16.47 22.08
CA MET A 11 -23.61 16.58 21.59
C MET A 11 -23.61 17.45 20.33
N ASP A 12 -22.83 18.52 20.35
CA ASP A 12 -22.59 19.32 19.15
C ASP A 12 -21.82 18.46 18.11
N PRO A 13 -22.39 18.20 16.92
CA PRO A 13 -21.73 17.40 15.89
C PRO A 13 -20.45 18.04 15.36
N TYR A 14 -20.35 19.38 15.38
CA TYR A 14 -19.16 20.09 14.91
C TYR A 14 -17.98 19.86 15.85
N ASP A 15 -18.22 19.93 17.15
CA ASP A 15 -17.24 19.65 18.18
C ASP A 15 -16.81 18.18 18.17
N PHE A 16 -17.77 17.26 18.02
CA PHE A 16 -17.46 15.82 17.96
C PHE A 16 -16.54 15.46 16.79
N MET A 17 -16.86 15.97 15.61
CA MET A 17 -16.09 15.70 14.38
C MET A 17 -14.84 16.58 14.23
N LYS A 18 -14.64 17.55 15.14
CA LYS A 18 -13.53 18.52 15.10
C LYS A 18 -13.50 19.31 13.78
N ILE A 19 -14.68 19.73 13.34
CA ILE A 19 -14.89 20.58 12.16
C ILE A 19 -15.55 21.89 12.59
N LYS A 20 -15.27 22.97 11.88
CA LYS A 20 -15.86 24.30 12.16
C LYS A 20 -16.60 24.80 10.93
N LEU A 21 -17.85 25.23 11.11
CA LEU A 21 -18.58 25.99 10.10
C LEU A 21 -17.96 27.39 9.97
N ASN A 22 -17.59 27.75 8.75
CA ASN A 22 -17.00 29.04 8.48
C ASN A 22 -18.10 30.12 8.47
N PRO A 23 -17.74 31.41 8.71
CA PRO A 23 -18.72 32.50 8.72
C PRO A 23 -19.50 32.70 7.42
N ASP A 24 -19.01 32.15 6.31
CA ASP A 24 -19.70 32.17 5.01
C ASP A 24 -20.93 31.25 4.96
N GLY A 25 -21.12 30.40 5.97
CA GLY A 25 -22.24 29.46 6.10
C GLY A 25 -22.26 28.35 5.04
N ARG A 26 -21.24 28.26 4.18
CA ARG A 26 -21.19 27.32 3.04
C ARG A 26 -19.96 26.41 3.05
N SER A 27 -18.92 26.77 3.79
CA SER A 27 -17.70 25.98 3.87
C SER A 27 -17.41 25.50 5.29
N LEU A 28 -16.67 24.40 5.38
CA LEU A 28 -16.24 23.79 6.64
C LEU A 28 -14.72 23.79 6.70
N THR A 29 -14.17 24.09 7.88
CA THR A 29 -12.75 23.91 8.18
C THR A 29 -12.57 22.64 8.98
N ARG A 30 -11.69 21.75 8.53
CA ARG A 30 -11.33 20.51 9.24
C ARG A 30 -10.02 20.73 9.99
N HIS A 31 -10.10 20.92 11.31
CA HIS A 31 -8.92 21.17 12.15
C HIS A 31 -8.18 19.89 12.54
N TYR A 32 -8.87 18.75 12.49
CA TYR A 32 -8.28 17.46 12.79
C TYR A 32 -7.47 16.93 11.60
N VAL A 33 -6.18 16.71 11.82
CA VAL A 33 -5.31 15.98 10.89
C VAL A 33 -5.67 14.50 10.97
N VAL A 34 -6.26 13.97 9.90
CA VAL A 34 -6.56 12.54 9.80
C VAL A 34 -5.23 11.80 9.61
N PRO A 35 -4.90 10.82 10.46
CA PRO A 35 -3.70 10.01 10.27
C PRO A 35 -3.74 9.33 8.91
N MET A 36 -2.67 9.49 8.13
CA MET A 36 -2.50 8.84 6.85
C MET A 36 -1.34 7.85 6.93
N VAL A 37 -1.56 6.66 6.36
CA VAL A 37 -0.53 5.62 6.26
C VAL A 37 -0.01 5.61 4.82
N PRO A 38 1.31 5.64 4.58
CA PRO A 38 1.86 5.52 3.23
C PRO A 38 1.56 4.13 2.62
N PRO A 39 1.54 4.00 1.29
CA PRO A 39 1.43 2.69 0.65
C PRO A 39 2.68 1.85 0.94
N THR A 40 2.49 0.54 1.05
CA THR A 40 3.55 -0.45 1.32
C THR A 40 3.68 -1.37 0.10
N PRO A 41 4.47 -0.99 -0.92
CA PRO A 41 4.60 -1.78 -2.14
C PRO A 41 5.49 -3.02 -1.97
N ASP A 42 6.46 -2.95 -1.06
CA ASP A 42 7.45 -3.99 -0.85
C ASP A 42 7.01 -4.97 0.24
N PRO A 43 7.15 -6.30 0.02
CA PRO A 43 6.77 -7.30 1.00
C PRO A 43 7.72 -7.28 2.18
N THR A 44 7.14 -7.18 3.38
CA THR A 44 7.84 -7.42 4.65
C THR A 44 7.23 -8.65 5.32
N PRO A 45 7.99 -9.39 6.15
CA PRO A 45 7.46 -10.57 6.84
C PRO A 45 6.20 -10.30 7.67
N ASP A 46 6.06 -9.06 8.17
CA ASP A 46 4.95 -8.63 9.03
C ASP A 46 3.78 -7.98 8.26
N SER A 47 3.93 -7.72 6.96
CA SER A 47 2.86 -7.06 6.18
C SER A 47 1.81 -8.07 5.71
N PRO A 48 0.55 -7.98 6.19
CA PRO A 48 -0.52 -8.90 5.76
C PRO A 48 -1.04 -8.59 4.36
N ALA A 49 -0.71 -7.41 3.82
CA ALA A 49 -1.07 -6.99 2.48
C ALA A 49 -0.08 -5.94 1.95
N LEU A 50 0.12 -5.97 0.64
CA LEU A 50 0.83 -4.92 -0.10
C LEU A 50 -0.17 -3.87 -0.54
N SER A 51 0.25 -2.60 -0.59
CA SER A 51 -0.59 -1.52 -1.07
C SER A 51 0.15 -0.57 -1.99
N LYS A 52 -0.57 -0.03 -2.99
CA LYS A 52 -0.03 0.92 -3.97
C LYS A 52 -1.08 1.93 -4.40
N ASP A 53 -0.68 3.19 -4.48
CA ASP A 53 -1.51 4.29 -4.96
C ASP A 53 -1.35 4.48 -6.48
N ILE A 54 -2.48 4.63 -7.19
CA ILE A 54 -2.55 4.85 -8.63
C ILE A 54 -3.46 6.05 -8.92
N PRO A 55 -3.02 7.06 -9.70
CA PRO A 55 -3.87 8.18 -10.10
C PRO A 55 -5.08 7.71 -10.92
N LEU A 56 -6.28 8.18 -10.54
CA LEU A 56 -7.51 7.94 -11.31
C LEU A 56 -7.83 9.13 -12.22
N ASN A 57 -7.85 10.33 -11.64
CA ASN A 57 -7.97 11.59 -12.36
C ASN A 57 -7.02 12.62 -11.74
N ALA A 58 -5.90 12.86 -12.42
CA ALA A 58 -4.88 13.79 -11.96
C ALA A 58 -5.39 15.23 -11.89
N ALA A 59 -6.30 15.65 -12.79
CA ALA A 59 -6.87 16.99 -12.79
C ALA A 59 -7.78 17.26 -11.58
N ALA A 60 -8.42 16.20 -11.05
CA ALA A 60 -9.26 16.27 -9.85
C ALA A 60 -8.51 15.87 -8.56
N GLY A 61 -7.23 15.51 -8.65
CA GLY A 61 -6.44 15.05 -7.51
C GLY A 61 -6.93 13.74 -6.88
N THR A 62 -7.57 12.85 -7.66
CA THR A 62 -8.11 11.58 -7.14
C THR A 62 -7.22 10.39 -7.47
N SER A 63 -7.15 9.43 -6.53
CA SER A 63 -6.35 8.21 -6.64
C SER A 63 -7.08 7.00 -6.07
N LEU A 64 -6.71 5.81 -6.53
CA LEU A 64 -7.13 4.52 -5.97
C LEU A 64 -5.95 3.89 -5.23
N ARG A 65 -6.22 3.26 -4.10
CA ARG A 65 -5.25 2.39 -3.42
C ARG A 65 -5.62 0.94 -3.66
N LEU A 66 -4.75 0.22 -4.35
CA LEU A 66 -4.88 -1.22 -4.51
C LEU A 66 -4.32 -1.93 -3.29
N PHE A 67 -4.98 -3.00 -2.85
CA PHE A 67 -4.50 -3.88 -1.78
C PHE A 67 -4.41 -5.31 -2.30
N LEU A 68 -3.23 -5.92 -2.15
CA LEU A 68 -2.98 -7.31 -2.51
C LEU A 68 -2.65 -8.10 -1.24
N PRO A 69 -3.42 -9.15 -0.88
CA PRO A 69 -3.10 -9.99 0.28
C PRO A 69 -1.68 -10.59 0.19
N HIS A 70 -0.99 -10.64 1.32
CA HIS A 70 0.34 -11.23 1.45
C HIS A 70 0.39 -12.19 2.66
N PRO A 71 0.73 -13.48 2.46
CA PRO A 71 1.06 -14.12 1.19
C PRO A 71 -0.16 -14.23 0.26
N THR A 72 0.08 -14.25 -1.05
CA THR A 72 -0.99 -14.39 -2.04
C THR A 72 -1.68 -15.75 -1.90
N PRO A 73 -3.02 -15.82 -1.86
CA PRO A 73 -3.73 -17.09 -1.77
C PRO A 73 -3.42 -17.98 -2.99
N PRO A 74 -3.40 -19.31 -2.83
CA PRO A 74 -3.14 -20.22 -3.94
C PRO A 74 -4.22 -20.02 -5.01
N THR A 75 -3.80 -19.72 -6.24
CA THR A 75 -4.71 -19.70 -7.37
C THR A 75 -5.15 -21.13 -7.63
N SER A 76 -6.43 -21.44 -7.49
CA SER A 76 -6.99 -22.68 -8.02
C SER A 76 -6.95 -22.60 -9.55
N SER A 77 -5.80 -22.91 -10.14
CA SER A 77 -5.72 -23.15 -11.57
C SER A 77 -6.61 -24.36 -11.87
N PRO A 78 -7.62 -24.28 -12.75
CA PRO A 78 -8.15 -25.49 -13.36
C PRO A 78 -7.00 -26.08 -14.16
N SER A 79 -6.32 -27.06 -13.57
CA SER A 79 -5.31 -27.87 -14.26
C SER A 79 -5.99 -28.46 -15.49
N SER A 80 -5.62 -27.99 -16.67
CA SER A 80 -5.99 -28.64 -17.91
C SER A 80 -5.50 -30.10 -17.82
N PRO A 81 -6.34 -31.12 -18.05
CA PRO A 81 -5.86 -32.50 -18.01
C PRO A 81 -4.85 -32.67 -19.15
N THR A 82 -3.58 -32.77 -18.79
CA THR A 82 -2.51 -33.06 -19.74
C THR A 82 -2.57 -34.54 -20.05
N SER A 83 -3.00 -34.87 -21.26
CA SER A 83 -3.07 -36.23 -21.78
C SER A 83 -1.71 -36.93 -21.69
N THR A 84 -1.73 -38.11 -21.10
CA THR A 84 -0.77 -39.20 -21.19
C THR A 84 0.05 -39.21 -22.49
N ALA A 85 1.39 -39.17 -22.36
CA ALA A 85 2.30 -39.85 -23.27
C ALA A 85 3.60 -40.18 -22.52
N ALA A 86 3.88 -41.47 -22.43
CA ALA A 86 5.08 -42.04 -21.84
C ALA A 86 6.33 -41.73 -22.68
N ALA A 87 7.48 -41.50 -22.02
CA ALA A 87 8.79 -41.95 -22.50
C ALA A 87 9.83 -41.85 -21.38
N SER A 88 10.59 -42.93 -21.25
CA SER A 88 11.62 -43.24 -20.25
C SER A 88 12.94 -42.46 -20.41
N SER A 89 13.82 -42.66 -19.41
CA SER A 89 15.29 -42.48 -19.40
C SER A 89 15.77 -41.02 -19.25
N SER A 90 16.92 -40.66 -18.67
CA SER A 90 17.99 -41.23 -17.82
C SER A 90 19.02 -40.08 -17.67
N THR A 91 19.83 -40.09 -16.60
CA THR A 91 21.21 -39.50 -16.55
C THR A 91 21.43 -38.09 -15.95
N ALA A 92 22.00 -38.12 -14.73
CA ALA A 92 23.02 -37.29 -14.06
C ALA A 92 23.07 -35.72 -14.13
N PRO A 93 23.39 -35.02 -13.01
CA PRO A 93 23.62 -33.57 -12.99
C PRO A 93 25.08 -33.16 -13.28
N PRO A 94 25.34 -31.98 -13.89
CA PRO A 94 26.67 -31.37 -13.93
C PRO A 94 26.98 -30.51 -12.67
N PRO A 95 28.26 -30.25 -12.36
CA PRO A 95 28.68 -29.63 -11.11
C PRO A 95 28.56 -28.10 -11.07
N SER A 96 28.34 -27.59 -9.86
CA SER A 96 28.24 -26.19 -9.48
C SER A 96 29.54 -25.41 -9.72
N SER A 97 29.50 -24.38 -10.56
CA SER A 97 30.53 -23.34 -10.62
C SER A 97 30.07 -22.13 -9.78
N SER A 98 30.67 -21.95 -8.60
CA SER A 98 30.45 -20.79 -7.74
C SER A 98 31.42 -19.68 -8.15
N THR A 99 30.91 -18.60 -8.72
CA THR A 99 31.68 -17.38 -9.02
C THR A 99 31.45 -16.37 -7.89
N PRO A 100 32.50 -15.85 -7.22
CA PRO A 100 32.32 -14.79 -6.23
C PRO A 100 31.95 -13.46 -6.90
N PRO A 101 31.08 -12.63 -6.29
CA PRO A 101 30.75 -11.32 -6.82
C PRO A 101 31.94 -10.36 -6.71
N ALA A 102 32.11 -9.53 -7.74
CA ALA A 102 33.11 -8.47 -7.78
C ALA A 102 32.87 -7.44 -6.66
N GLN A 103 33.92 -7.15 -5.90
CA GLN A 103 33.91 -6.12 -4.86
C GLN A 103 33.73 -4.73 -5.49
N PRO A 104 32.80 -3.89 -5.02
CA PRO A 104 32.65 -2.53 -5.53
C PRO A 104 33.84 -1.66 -5.12
N SER A 105 34.35 -0.89 -6.07
CA SER A 105 35.44 0.08 -5.89
C SER A 105 35.09 1.13 -4.82
N PRO A 106 36.08 1.61 -4.04
CA PRO A 106 35.84 2.64 -3.03
C PRO A 106 35.44 3.99 -3.67
N PRO A 107 34.64 4.81 -2.97
CA PRO A 107 34.21 6.11 -3.46
C PRO A 107 35.39 7.11 -3.53
N PRO A 108 35.34 8.09 -4.46
CA PRO A 108 36.36 9.12 -4.57
C PRO A 108 36.39 10.03 -3.34
N SER A 109 37.59 10.44 -2.93
CA SER A 109 37.82 11.33 -1.80
C SER A 109 37.16 12.71 -1.98
N PRO A 110 36.68 13.34 -0.90
CA PRO A 110 36.08 14.67 -0.99
C PRO A 110 37.12 15.76 -1.32
N PRO A 111 36.73 16.84 -2.01
CA PRO A 111 37.63 17.93 -2.32
C PRO A 111 38.06 18.69 -1.07
N SER A 112 39.35 19.03 -1.00
CA SER A 112 39.92 19.86 0.06
C SER A 112 39.29 21.26 0.02
N SER A 113 38.81 21.71 1.17
CA SER A 113 38.27 23.06 1.35
C SER A 113 39.36 24.12 1.11
N PRO A 114 39.08 25.19 0.37
CA PRO A 114 40.01 26.31 0.24
C PRO A 114 40.06 27.16 1.54
N PRO A 115 41.17 27.91 1.73
CA PRO A 115 41.45 28.69 2.94
C PRO A 115 40.56 29.92 3.11
#